data_AF-A0A8S9BQB5-F1
#
_entry.id   AF-A0A8S9BQB5-F1
#
_cell.length_a   1.000
_cell.length_b   1.000
_cell.length_c   1.000
_cell.angle_alpha   90.00
_cell.angle_beta   90.00
_cell.angle_gamma   90.00
#
_symmetry.space_group_name_H-M   'P 1'
#
loop_
_entity.id
_entity.type
_entity.pdbx_description
1 polymer ?
#
loop_
_entity_poly.entity_id
_entity_poly.type
_entity_poly.pdbx_seq_one_letter_code
_entity_poly.pdbx_strand_id
1 'polypeptide(L)'
;MTNIPYLEDIESQQERVRRALISSMPFWLTVTRIMQLLLAFTVLVLTGYTVSIFGGDFFHTFGISFLAFVWTIVFMLYIFITPERAPKLYYYRVHIILEIITTAFWIATVSLIAWECQTWDAAEDVVYDSLTPAEASLVNSLPNQWSGVTALRVALAMATINTLLFATTMFISKLHLEAYPRS
;
A
#
# COMPACT_ATOMS: atom_id res chain seq x y z
N MET A 1 33.28 16.02 -33.38
CA MET A 1 32.18 15.19 -33.93
C MET A 1 31.54 14.46 -32.77
N THR A 2 30.60 15.12 -32.11
CA THR A 2 29.87 14.60 -30.95
C THR A 2 28.60 13.93 -31.45
N ASN A 3 28.41 12.66 -31.08
CA ASN A 3 27.20 11.87 -31.34
C ASN A 3 26.01 12.49 -30.58
N ILE A 4 25.39 13.51 -31.17
CA ILE A 4 24.18 14.18 -30.66
C ILE A 4 22.85 13.54 -31.15
N PRO A 5 22.75 12.78 -32.27
CA PRO A 5 21.42 12.40 -32.77
C PRO A 5 20.68 11.37 -31.89
N TYR A 6 21.39 10.62 -31.04
CA TYR A 6 20.78 9.58 -30.20
C TYR A 6 20.06 10.15 -28.97
N LEU A 7 20.54 11.28 -28.42
CA LEU A 7 19.94 11.92 -27.24
C LEU A 7 18.63 12.64 -27.60
N GLU A 8 18.61 13.29 -28.76
CA GLU A 8 17.45 14.04 -29.25
C GLU A 8 16.27 13.12 -29.58
N ASP A 9 16.55 11.91 -30.06
CA ASP A 9 15.53 10.89 -30.31
C ASP A 9 14.91 10.38 -29.00
N ILE A 10 15.73 10.08 -27.97
CA ILE A 10 15.26 9.64 -26.64
C ILE A 10 14.37 10.70 -25.98
N GLU A 11 14.78 11.97 -26.01
CA GLU A 11 13.98 13.07 -25.44
C GLU A 11 12.65 13.24 -26.18
N SER A 12 12.67 13.16 -27.53
CA SER A 12 11.45 13.27 -28.35
C SER A 12 10.45 12.12 -28.11
N GLN A 13 10.96 10.91 -27.88
CA GLN A 13 10.18 9.71 -27.56
C GLN A 13 9.59 9.84 -26.16
N GLN A 14 10.41 10.26 -25.19
CA GLN A 14 9.97 10.46 -23.82
C GLN A 14 8.91 11.55 -23.70
N GLU A 15 9.02 12.61 -24.50
CA GLU A 15 8.05 13.72 -24.50
C GLU A 15 6.73 13.35 -25.20
N ARG A 16 6.76 12.44 -26.19
CA ARG A 16 5.56 11.83 -26.78
C ARG A 16 4.86 10.90 -25.79
N VAL A 17 5.60 10.00 -25.14
CA VAL A 17 5.07 9.09 -24.11
C VAL A 17 4.53 9.87 -22.90
N ARG A 18 5.24 10.91 -22.47
CA ARG A 18 4.77 11.82 -21.40
C ARG A 18 3.44 12.48 -21.77
N ARG A 19 3.33 13.05 -22.96
CA ARG A 19 2.08 13.68 -23.42
C ARG A 19 0.92 12.68 -23.52
N ALA A 20 1.19 11.45 -23.98
CA ALA A 20 0.20 10.39 -24.02
C ALA A 20 -0.25 9.95 -22.61
N LEU A 21 0.69 9.80 -21.66
CA LEU A 21 0.36 9.46 -20.27
C LEU A 21 -0.43 10.56 -19.56
N ILE A 22 -0.06 11.83 -19.75
CA ILE A 22 -0.73 12.98 -19.13
C ILE A 22 -2.12 13.18 -19.73
N SER A 23 -2.25 13.04 -21.06
CA SER A 23 -3.51 13.28 -21.77
C SER A 23 -4.52 12.15 -21.63
N SER A 24 -4.11 10.94 -21.20
CA SER A 24 -4.94 9.75 -21.31
C SER A 24 -4.86 8.83 -20.10
N MET A 25 -4.59 9.37 -18.90
CA MET A 25 -4.72 8.58 -17.68
C MET A 25 -6.20 8.17 -17.54
N PRO A 26 -6.53 6.88 -17.68
CA PRO A 26 -7.92 6.46 -17.74
C PRO A 26 -8.58 6.78 -16.40
N PHE A 27 -9.78 7.37 -16.43
CA PHE A 27 -10.53 7.78 -15.24
C PHE A 27 -10.55 6.70 -14.15
N TRP A 28 -10.72 5.44 -14.54
CA TRP A 28 -10.71 4.28 -13.64
C TRP A 28 -9.41 4.10 -12.85
N LEU A 29 -8.27 4.44 -13.45
CA LEU A 29 -6.97 4.34 -12.78
C LEU A 29 -6.85 5.42 -11.71
N THR A 30 -7.29 6.65 -12.00
CA THR A 30 -7.36 7.74 -11.00
C THR A 30 -8.26 7.37 -9.81
N VAL A 31 -9.46 6.82 -10.07
CA VAL A 31 -10.36 6.34 -9.01
C VAL A 31 -9.69 5.24 -8.18
N THR A 32 -9.00 4.30 -8.83
CA THR A 32 -8.27 3.22 -8.14
C THR A 32 -7.17 3.76 -7.24
N ARG A 33 -6.43 4.79 -7.68
CA ARG A 33 -5.39 5.44 -6.85
C ARG A 33 -5.95 6.11 -5.61
N ILE A 34 -7.08 6.82 -5.75
CA ILE A 34 -7.75 7.45 -4.61
C ILE A 34 -8.21 6.37 -3.61
N MET A 35 -8.78 5.27 -4.10
CA MET A 35 -9.14 4.13 -3.27
C MET A 35 -7.94 3.51 -2.56
N GLN A 36 -6.80 3.36 -3.24
CA GLN A 36 -5.55 2.87 -2.63
C GLN A 36 -5.11 3.75 -1.45
N LEU A 37 -5.22 5.08 -1.59
CA LEU A 37 -4.87 6.02 -0.53
C LEU A 37 -5.87 5.95 0.65
N LEU A 38 -7.17 5.84 0.38
CA LEU A 38 -8.20 5.70 1.41
C LEU A 38 -8.06 4.38 2.19
N LEU A 39 -7.79 3.28 1.49
CA LEU A 39 -7.51 1.99 2.10
C LEU A 39 -6.23 2.06 2.94
N ALA A 40 -5.18 2.70 2.43
CA ALA A 40 -3.94 2.89 3.18
C ALA A 40 -4.15 3.65 4.48
N PHE A 41 -4.93 4.73 4.43
CA PHE A 41 -5.31 5.49 5.62
C PHE A 41 -6.16 4.67 6.60
N THR A 42 -7.12 3.90 6.08
CA THR A 42 -7.97 3.04 6.91
C THR A 42 -7.14 1.98 7.65
N VAL A 43 -6.18 1.35 6.97
CA VAL A 43 -5.25 0.40 7.60
C VAL A 43 -4.47 1.07 8.72
N LEU A 44 -3.94 2.27 8.50
CA LEU A 44 -3.21 3.03 9.53
C LEU A 44 -4.07 3.35 10.76
N VAL A 45 -5.32 3.76 10.56
CA VAL A 45 -6.24 4.07 11.66
C VAL A 45 -6.57 2.80 12.45
N LEU A 46 -6.83 1.68 11.78
CA LEU A 46 -7.14 0.42 12.43
C LEU A 46 -5.94 -0.14 13.21
N THR A 47 -4.75 -0.14 12.62
CA THR A 47 -3.53 -0.57 13.34
C THR A 47 -3.22 0.35 14.51
N GLY A 48 -3.40 1.66 14.36
CA GLY A 48 -3.26 2.63 15.46
C GLY A 48 -4.28 2.42 16.59
N TYR A 49 -5.53 2.09 16.24
CA TYR A 49 -6.55 1.72 17.23
C TYR A 49 -6.16 0.45 17.99
N THR A 50 -5.67 -0.58 17.29
CA THR A 50 -5.17 -1.80 17.92
C THR A 50 -4.02 -1.50 18.90
N VAL A 51 -3.07 -0.63 18.55
CA VAL A 51 -1.99 -0.21 19.47
C VAL A 51 -2.52 0.51 20.71
N SER A 52 -3.56 1.33 20.55
CA SER A 52 -4.15 2.05 21.68
C SER A 52 -4.80 1.13 22.72
N ILE A 53 -5.22 -0.08 22.31
CA ILE A 53 -5.82 -1.09 23.19
C ILE A 53 -4.75 -1.96 23.84
N PHE A 54 -3.80 -2.47 23.06
CA PHE A 54 -2.85 -3.48 23.51
C PHE A 54 -1.51 -2.92 24.00
N GLY A 55 -1.25 -1.63 23.81
CA GLY A 55 -0.02 -0.97 24.22
C GLY A 55 1.03 -0.89 23.10
N GLY A 56 1.86 0.17 23.16
CA GLY A 56 2.81 0.56 22.11
C GLY A 56 4.03 -0.35 21.94
N ASP A 57 4.49 -1.00 23.00
CA ASP A 57 5.80 -1.67 23.02
C ASP A 57 5.84 -2.99 22.24
N PHE A 58 4.68 -3.53 21.84
CA PHE A 58 4.56 -4.84 21.19
C PHE A 58 4.07 -4.78 19.73
N PHE A 59 3.65 -3.62 19.21
CA PHE A 59 3.01 -3.53 17.88
C PHE A 59 3.94 -3.00 16.79
N HIS A 60 4.85 -3.86 16.33
CA HIS A 60 5.68 -3.61 15.12
C HIS A 60 4.82 -3.33 13.86
N THR A 61 3.59 -3.85 13.85
CA THR A 61 2.59 -3.67 12.80
C THR A 61 2.18 -2.22 12.56
N PHE A 62 2.17 -1.39 13.61
CA PHE A 62 1.86 0.03 13.46
C PHE A 62 2.99 0.77 12.76
N GLY A 63 4.25 0.48 13.13
CA GLY A 63 5.41 1.09 12.50
C GLY A 63 5.46 0.84 10.99
N ILE A 64 5.23 -0.41 10.55
CA ILE A 64 5.23 -0.73 9.11
C ILE A 64 4.02 -0.13 8.38
N SER A 65 2.82 -0.13 8.97
CA SER A 65 1.63 0.45 8.34
C SER A 65 1.72 1.97 8.22
N PHE A 66 2.31 2.64 9.22
CA PHE A 66 2.67 4.06 9.14
C PHE A 66 3.66 4.33 8.01
N LEU A 67 4.77 3.57 7.94
CA LEU A 67 5.76 3.73 6.89
C LEU A 67 5.16 3.49 5.49
N ALA A 68 4.36 2.44 5.32
CA ALA A 68 3.68 2.12 4.07
C ALA A 68 2.68 3.22 3.65
N PHE A 69 1.96 3.82 4.62
CA PHE A 69 1.07 4.94 4.37
C PHE A 69 1.83 6.20 3.92
N VAL A 70 2.87 6.60 4.65
CA VAL A 70 3.71 7.76 4.27
C VAL A 70 4.33 7.56 2.89
N TRP A 71 4.85 6.36 2.62
CA TRP A 71 5.36 6.00 1.30
C TRP A 71 4.29 6.09 0.21
N THR A 72 3.06 5.63 0.50
CA THR A 72 1.93 5.75 -0.41
C THR A 72 1.60 7.20 -0.71
N ILE A 73 1.63 8.11 0.28
CA ILE A 73 1.47 9.55 0.03
C ILE A 73 2.56 10.06 -0.93
N VAL A 74 3.83 9.77 -0.64
CA VAL A 74 4.96 10.21 -1.49
C VAL A 74 4.77 9.71 -2.93
N PHE A 75 4.35 8.46 -3.10
CA PHE A 75 4.06 7.88 -4.41
C PHE A 75 2.88 8.59 -5.11
N MET A 76 1.79 8.87 -4.39
CA MET A 76 0.65 9.60 -4.95
C MET A 76 1.01 11.03 -5.34
N LEU A 77 1.83 11.74 -4.55
CA LEU A 77 2.35 13.05 -4.91
C LEU A 77 3.19 12.98 -6.18
N TYR A 78 4.03 11.94 -6.33
CA TYR A 78 4.80 11.73 -7.54
C TYR A 78 3.90 11.55 -8.78
N ILE A 79 2.82 10.77 -8.65
CA ILE A 79 1.90 10.48 -9.76
C ILE A 79 1.03 11.68 -10.12
N PHE A 80 0.44 12.37 -9.14
CA PHE A 80 -0.54 13.42 -9.42
C PHE A 80 0.09 14.80 -9.60
N ILE A 81 1.08 15.16 -8.78
CA ILE A 81 1.62 16.53 -8.78
C ILE A 81 2.74 16.69 -9.80
N THR A 82 3.64 15.72 -9.92
CA THR A 82 4.82 15.84 -10.80
C THR A 82 4.43 16.08 -12.26
N PRO A 83 3.46 15.37 -12.87
CA PRO A 83 3.11 15.62 -14.26
C PRO A 83 2.50 17.00 -14.51
N GLU A 84 1.81 17.58 -13.52
CA GLU A 84 1.18 18.90 -13.66
C GLU A 84 2.17 20.05 -13.41
N ARG A 85 2.99 19.92 -12.35
CA ARG A 85 3.86 21.01 -11.86
C ARG A 85 5.28 20.94 -12.40
N ALA A 86 5.79 19.73 -12.62
CA ALA A 86 7.15 19.49 -13.07
C ALA A 86 7.18 18.38 -14.13
N PRO A 87 6.52 18.59 -15.29
CA PRO A 87 6.52 17.66 -16.40
C PRO A 87 7.88 17.61 -17.09
N LYS A 88 9.00 17.86 -16.41
CA LYS A 88 10.36 17.47 -16.85
C LYS A 88 10.93 16.40 -15.93
N LEU A 89 10.48 16.37 -14.67
CA LEU A 89 10.88 15.44 -13.63
C LEU A 89 10.14 14.08 -13.68
N TYR A 90 9.00 14.01 -14.36
CA TYR A 90 8.22 12.78 -14.44
C TYR A 90 8.80 11.78 -15.44
N TYR A 91 9.36 10.68 -14.96
CA TYR A 91 9.88 9.58 -15.79
C TYR A 91 9.04 8.31 -15.61
N TYR A 92 8.68 7.67 -16.71
CA TYR A 92 7.85 6.45 -16.69
C TYR A 92 8.56 5.28 -16.01
N ARG A 93 9.88 5.11 -16.24
CA ARG A 93 10.67 4.04 -15.61
C ARG A 93 10.65 4.18 -14.09
N VAL A 94 10.78 5.42 -13.63
CA VAL A 94 10.72 5.75 -12.20
C VAL A 94 9.33 5.46 -11.64
N HIS A 95 8.25 5.76 -12.37
CA HIS A 95 6.89 5.39 -11.95
C HIS A 95 6.78 3.87 -11.71
N ILE A 96 7.20 3.04 -12.66
CA ILE A 96 7.13 1.58 -12.53
C ILE A 96 7.98 1.09 -11.34
N ILE A 97 9.19 1.63 -11.18
CA ILE A 97 10.07 1.26 -10.05
C ILE A 97 9.40 1.63 -8.72
N LEU A 98 8.85 2.84 -8.61
CA LEU A 98 8.13 3.28 -7.40
C LEU A 98 6.90 2.41 -7.12
N GLU A 99 6.21 1.95 -8.16
CA GLU A 99 5.06 1.05 -8.03
C GLU A 99 5.47 -0.34 -7.52
N ILE A 100 6.58 -0.90 -8.02
CA ILE A 100 7.14 -2.16 -7.52
C ILE A 100 7.51 -2.03 -6.04
N ILE A 101 8.20 -0.95 -5.67
CA ILE A 101 8.60 -0.69 -4.27
C ILE A 101 7.35 -0.53 -3.39
N THR A 102 6.34 0.21 -3.85
CA THR A 102 5.07 0.39 -3.12
C THR A 102 4.36 -0.94 -2.92
N THR A 103 4.31 -1.78 -3.95
CA THR A 103 3.72 -3.13 -3.87
C THR A 103 4.48 -3.99 -2.86
N ALA A 104 5.81 -3.94 -2.84
CA ALA A 104 6.63 -4.67 -1.87
C ALA A 104 6.37 -4.21 -0.42
N PHE A 105 6.23 -2.90 -0.17
CA PHE A 105 5.84 -2.38 1.15
C PHE A 105 4.48 -2.90 1.60
N TRP A 106 3.50 -2.95 0.68
CA TRP A 106 2.17 -3.46 1.00
C TRP A 106 2.16 -4.97 1.24
N ILE A 107 2.95 -5.76 0.51
CA ILE A 107 3.17 -7.18 0.80
C ILE A 107 3.77 -7.35 2.21
N ALA A 108 4.82 -6.60 2.55
CA ALA A 108 5.44 -6.68 3.88
C ALA A 108 4.45 -6.28 5.00
N THR A 109 3.62 -5.26 4.75
CA THR A 109 2.56 -4.82 5.67
C THR A 109 1.53 -5.93 5.88
N VAL A 110 1.06 -6.58 4.82
CA VAL A 110 0.13 -7.71 4.91
C VAL A 110 0.76 -8.87 5.68
N SER A 111 2.01 -9.22 5.38
CA SER A 111 2.71 -10.32 6.08
C SER A 111 2.83 -10.06 7.58
N LEU A 112 3.17 -8.83 7.98
CA LEU A 112 3.29 -8.48 9.40
C LEU A 112 1.92 -8.44 10.09
N ILE A 113 0.88 -7.89 9.47
CA ILE A 113 -0.47 -7.92 10.06
C ILE A 113 -0.97 -9.37 10.17
N ALA A 114 -0.70 -10.21 9.17
CA ALA A 114 -1.10 -11.62 9.18
C ALA A 114 -0.44 -12.40 10.32
N TRP A 115 0.85 -12.17 10.55
CA TRP A 115 1.60 -12.76 11.66
C TRP A 115 0.98 -12.42 13.03
N GLU A 116 0.60 -11.15 13.21
CA GLU A 116 -0.01 -10.68 14.45
C GLU A 116 -1.41 -11.29 14.64
N CYS A 117 -2.23 -11.34 13.60
CA CYS A 117 -3.52 -12.04 13.67
C CYS A 117 -3.35 -13.50 14.10
N GLN A 118 -2.38 -14.24 13.53
CA GLN A 118 -2.12 -15.63 13.92
C GLN A 118 -1.69 -15.75 15.39
N THR A 119 -0.91 -14.80 15.88
CA THR A 119 -0.47 -14.78 17.29
C THR A 119 -1.65 -14.59 18.23
N TRP A 120 -2.57 -13.69 17.90
CA TRP A 120 -3.78 -13.45 18.67
C TRP A 120 -4.78 -14.61 18.59
N ASP A 121 -4.92 -15.25 17.42
CA ASP A 121 -5.76 -16.44 17.24
C ASP A 121 -5.25 -17.60 18.11
N ALA A 122 -3.93 -17.84 18.12
CA ALA A 122 -3.32 -18.87 18.98
C ALA A 122 -3.47 -18.57 20.48
N ALA A 123 -3.41 -17.29 20.87
CA ALA A 123 -3.64 -16.88 22.26
C ALA A 123 -5.10 -17.10 22.68
N GLU A 124 -6.06 -16.84 21.79
CA GLU A 124 -7.48 -17.10 22.00
C GLU A 124 -7.73 -18.61 22.21
N ASP A 125 -7.16 -19.48 21.37
CA ASP A 125 -7.29 -20.93 21.49
C ASP A 125 -6.76 -21.48 22.82
N VAL A 126 -5.58 -21.03 23.27
CA VAL A 126 -5.03 -21.45 24.56
C VAL A 126 -5.94 -21.05 25.71
N VAL A 127 -6.53 -19.86 25.67
CA VAL A 127 -7.45 -19.39 26.72
C VAL A 127 -8.68 -20.30 26.81
N TYR A 128 -9.23 -20.73 25.67
CA TYR A 128 -10.39 -21.62 25.65
C TYR A 128 -10.07 -23.06 26.10
N ASP A 129 -8.90 -23.59 25.73
CA ASP A 129 -8.55 -24.99 26.01
C ASP A 129 -8.03 -25.23 27.44
N SER A 130 -7.42 -24.22 28.07
CA SER A 130 -6.66 -24.41 29.31
C SER A 130 -7.27 -23.77 30.56
N LEU A 131 -8.24 -22.86 30.42
CA LEU A 131 -8.87 -22.19 31.55
C LEU A 131 -10.29 -22.67 31.81
N THR A 132 -10.69 -22.67 33.08
CA THR A 132 -12.10 -22.85 33.42
C THR A 132 -12.93 -21.67 32.90
N PRO A 133 -14.24 -21.84 32.65
CA PRO A 133 -15.08 -20.75 32.12
C PRO A 133 -15.07 -19.48 32.98
N ALA A 134 -14.89 -19.63 34.30
CA ALA A 134 -14.78 -18.51 35.23
C ALA A 134 -13.48 -17.72 35.05
N GLU A 135 -12.35 -18.41 34.84
CA GLU A 135 -11.05 -17.77 34.63
C GLU A 135 -10.95 -17.15 33.22
N ALA A 136 -11.51 -17.80 32.20
CA ALA A 136 -11.64 -17.24 30.86
C ALA A 136 -12.48 -15.96 30.87
N SER A 137 -13.54 -15.89 31.69
CA SER A 137 -14.34 -14.66 31.86
C SER A 137 -13.55 -13.52 32.51
N LEU A 138 -12.61 -13.85 33.40
CA LEU A 138 -11.75 -12.88 34.08
C LEU A 138 -10.67 -12.34 33.13
N VAL A 139 -10.07 -13.20 32.30
CA VAL A 139 -9.09 -12.77 31.27
C VAL A 139 -9.77 -11.90 30.20
N ASN A 140 -10.98 -12.28 29.77
CA ASN A 140 -11.78 -11.50 28.83
C ASN A 140 -12.41 -10.24 29.44
N SER A 141 -12.27 -10.00 30.76
CA SER A 141 -12.79 -8.80 31.41
C SER A 141 -11.94 -7.54 31.15
N LEU A 142 -10.76 -7.71 30.52
CA LEU A 142 -9.96 -6.59 30.04
C LEU A 142 -10.74 -5.80 28.97
N PRO A 143 -10.94 -4.49 29.18
CA PRO A 143 -11.81 -3.70 28.30
C PRO A 143 -11.28 -3.70 26.86
N ASN A 144 -12.20 -3.91 25.91
CA ASN A 144 -12.00 -3.70 24.47
C ASN A 144 -11.04 -4.66 23.72
N GLN A 145 -10.49 -5.70 24.34
CA GLN A 145 -9.58 -6.64 23.65
C GLN A 145 -10.18 -7.25 22.37
N TRP A 146 -11.43 -7.73 22.44
CA TRP A 146 -12.11 -8.32 21.28
C TRP A 146 -12.26 -7.33 20.11
N SER A 147 -12.50 -6.05 20.42
CA SER A 147 -12.59 -5.00 19.39
C SER A 147 -11.23 -4.72 18.73
N GLY A 148 -10.13 -4.84 19.48
CA GLY A 148 -8.77 -4.66 18.97
C GLY A 148 -8.34 -5.78 18.02
N VAL A 149 -8.63 -7.05 18.37
CA VAL A 149 -8.37 -8.21 17.49
C VAL A 149 -9.22 -8.10 16.22
N THR A 150 -10.50 -7.75 16.36
CA THR A 150 -11.39 -7.57 15.21
C THR A 150 -10.89 -6.46 14.28
N ALA A 151 -10.48 -5.31 14.84
CA ALA A 151 -9.90 -4.21 14.06
C ALA A 151 -8.63 -4.65 13.30
N LEU A 152 -7.78 -5.48 13.90
CA LEU A 152 -6.58 -6.02 13.26
C LEU A 152 -6.93 -6.98 12.10
N ARG A 153 -7.92 -7.86 12.28
CA ARG A 153 -8.42 -8.75 11.21
C ARG A 153 -9.03 -7.94 10.04
N VAL A 154 -9.75 -6.86 10.33
CA VAL A 154 -10.26 -5.94 9.29
C VAL A 154 -9.10 -5.21 8.61
N ALA A 155 -8.09 -4.77 9.36
CA ALA A 155 -6.90 -4.14 8.79
C ALA A 155 -6.17 -5.09 7.83
N LEU A 156 -6.07 -6.37 8.17
CA LEU A 156 -5.50 -7.40 7.30
C LEU A 156 -6.25 -7.52 5.97
N ALA A 157 -7.58 -7.59 6.02
CA ALA A 157 -8.42 -7.66 4.83
C ALA A 157 -8.24 -6.42 3.94
N MET A 158 -8.27 -5.22 4.54
CA MET A 158 -8.09 -3.95 3.82
C MET A 158 -6.69 -3.83 3.23
N ALA A 159 -5.64 -4.22 3.95
CA ALA A 159 -4.27 -4.24 3.47
C ALA A 159 -4.08 -5.23 2.31
N THR A 160 -4.77 -6.38 2.37
CA THR A 160 -4.75 -7.38 1.30
C THR A 160 -5.39 -6.84 0.03
N ILE A 161 -6.57 -6.23 0.15
CA ILE A 161 -7.26 -5.57 -0.98
C ILE A 161 -6.37 -4.49 -1.56
N ASN A 162 -5.75 -3.66 -0.72
CA ASN A 162 -4.87 -2.59 -1.17
C ASN A 162 -3.65 -3.13 -1.94
N THR A 163 -3.02 -4.20 -1.43
CA THR A 163 -1.92 -4.90 -2.10
C THR A 163 -2.33 -5.40 -3.49
N LEU A 164 -3.50 -6.02 -3.61
CA LEU A 164 -4.02 -6.51 -4.89
C LEU A 164 -4.31 -5.37 -5.88
N LEU A 165 -4.81 -4.23 -5.39
CA LEU A 165 -4.98 -3.05 -6.23
C LEU A 165 -3.63 -2.54 -6.74
N PHE A 166 -2.61 -2.43 -5.89
CA PHE A 166 -1.26 -2.00 -6.32
C PHE A 166 -0.63 -2.96 -7.33
N ALA A 167 -0.74 -4.28 -7.09
CA ALA A 167 -0.29 -5.28 -8.05
C ALA A 167 -1.02 -5.12 -9.40
N THR A 168 -2.34 -4.91 -9.37
CA THR A 168 -3.16 -4.74 -10.57
C THR A 168 -2.80 -3.46 -11.34
N THR A 169 -2.63 -2.33 -10.65
CA THR A 169 -2.23 -1.06 -11.28
C THR A 169 -0.83 -1.12 -11.88
N MET A 170 0.08 -1.89 -11.26
CA MET A 170 1.40 -2.19 -11.83
C MET A 170 1.28 -2.92 -13.18
N PHE A 171 0.46 -3.98 -13.27
CA PHE A 171 0.26 -4.73 -14.52
C PHE A 171 -0.41 -3.88 -15.60
N ILE A 172 -1.46 -3.13 -15.27
CA ILE A 172 -2.15 -2.25 -16.22
C ILE A 172 -1.20 -1.18 -16.75
N SER A 173 -0.41 -0.55 -15.88
CA SER A 173 0.55 0.47 -16.28
C SER A 173 1.61 -0.09 -17.22
N LYS A 174 2.09 -1.32 -16.98
CA LYS A 174 3.02 -2.01 -17.88
C LYS A 174 2.39 -2.32 -19.24
N LEU A 175 1.18 -2.89 -19.26
CA LEU A 175 0.48 -3.25 -20.50
C LEU A 175 0.17 -2.03 -21.37
N HIS A 176 -0.28 -0.93 -20.75
CA HIS A 176 -0.55 0.31 -21.47
C HIS A 176 0.71 0.87 -22.15
N LEU A 177 1.88 0.66 -21.53
CA LEU A 177 3.17 1.09 -22.08
C LEU A 177 3.68 0.17 -23.20
N GLU A 178 3.44 -1.14 -23.12
CA GLU A 178 3.79 -2.09 -24.18
C GLU A 178 2.93 -1.92 -25.44
N ALA A 179 1.71 -1.40 -25.28
CA ALA A 179 0.80 -1.12 -26.40
C ALA A 179 1.23 0.08 -27.27
N TYR A 180 2.12 0.96 -26.78
CA TYR A 180 2.72 2.01 -27.60
C TYR A 180 4.01 1.48 -28.25
N PRO A 181 4.04 1.30 -29.59
CA PRO A 181 5.18 0.71 -30.26
C PRO A 181 6.41 1.59 -30.04
N ARG A 182 7.53 0.96 -29.66
CA ARG A 182 8.87 1.56 -29.72
C ARG A 182 9.21 1.74 -31.19
N SER A 183 8.81 2.86 -31.79
CA SER A 183 9.25 3.27 -33.12
C SER A 183 10.58 4.00 -33.03
#